data_AF-A0A2A2G886-F1
#
_entry.id   AF-A0A2A2G886-F1
#
_cell.length_a   1.000
_cell.length_b   1.000
_cell.length_c   1.000
_cell.angle_alpha   90.00
_cell.angle_beta   90.00
_cell.angle_gamma   90.00
#
_symmetry.space_group_name_H-M   'P 1'
#
loop_
_entity.id
_entity.type
_entity.pdbx_description
1 polymer ?
#
loop_
_entity_poly.entity_id
_entity_poly.type
_entity_poly.pdbx_seq_one_letter_code
_entity_poly.pdbx_strand_id
1 'polypeptide(L)'
;MISKRKLANAIIYGLPILAIPLWALSYPETTFRHNLKPWFIYTSQVAGIMGFIMYSLSLVLSTRVIWIEDLFGGLDKVYQTHHSIGKIAFFLILYHPIALAARWVPQDVGKALQYAFPTHHRLAIDLGSWAT
;
A
#
# COMPACT_ATOMS: atom_id res chain seq x y z
N MET A 1 0.84 -30.94 14.06
CA MET A 1 2.00 -30.32 13.38
C MET A 1 1.52 -29.25 12.41
N ILE A 2 1.89 -27.98 12.61
CA ILE A 2 1.59 -26.90 11.65
C ILE A 2 2.48 -27.11 10.42
N SER A 3 1.93 -27.03 9.21
CA SER A 3 2.74 -27.16 8.00
C SER A 3 3.65 -25.94 7.82
N LYS A 4 4.89 -26.17 7.37
CA LYS A 4 5.88 -25.10 7.10
C LYS A 4 5.27 -23.92 6.31
N ARG A 5 4.47 -24.25 5.27
CA ARG A 5 3.71 -23.27 4.47
C ARG A 5 2.70 -22.45 5.27
N LYS A 6 1.93 -23.06 6.18
CA LYS A 6 0.96 -22.33 7.01
C LYS A 6 1.67 -21.34 7.94
N LEU A 7 2.79 -21.75 8.51
CA LEU A 7 3.62 -20.87 9.34
C LEU A 7 4.18 -19.70 8.54
N ALA A 8 4.78 -19.98 7.38
CA ALA A 8 5.34 -18.96 6.49
C ALA A 8 4.29 -17.93 6.05
N ASN A 9 3.12 -18.40 5.61
CA ASN A 9 2.02 -17.51 5.24
C ASN A 9 1.52 -16.69 6.45
N ALA A 10 1.42 -17.29 7.63
CA ALA A 10 1.01 -16.55 8.84
C ALA A 10 1.97 -15.40 9.16
N ILE A 11 3.28 -15.60 8.99
CA ILE A 11 4.29 -14.55 9.18
C ILE A 11 4.11 -13.43 8.14
N ILE A 12 4.02 -13.79 6.86
CA ILE A 12 3.91 -12.82 5.75
C ILE A 12 2.62 -11.98 5.84
N TYR A 13 1.48 -12.61 6.12
CA TYR A 13 0.21 -11.88 6.26
C TYR A 13 0.04 -11.24 7.65
N GLY A 14 0.72 -11.73 8.68
CA GLY A 14 0.67 -11.17 10.03
C GLY A 14 1.25 -9.76 10.11
N LEU A 15 2.36 -9.49 9.41
CA LEU A 15 3.00 -8.18 9.38
C LEU A 15 2.09 -7.03 8.90
N PRO A 16 1.44 -7.11 7.71
CA PRO A 16 0.52 -6.07 7.27
C PRO A 16 -0.75 -5.98 8.14
N ILE A 17 -1.20 -7.08 8.74
CA ILE A 17 -2.33 -7.06 9.68
C ILE A 17 -1.95 -6.32 10.97
N LEU A 18 -0.75 -6.52 11.50
CA LEU A 18 -0.22 -5.81 12.66
C LEU A 18 -0.13 -4.30 12.43
N ALA A 19 0.03 -3.85 11.19
CA ALA A 19 0.06 -2.44 10.85
C ALA A 19 -1.28 -1.72 11.13
N ILE A 20 -2.41 -2.43 11.09
CA ILE A 20 -3.74 -1.85 11.35
C ILE A 20 -3.89 -1.35 12.80
N PRO A 21 -3.68 -2.17 13.85
CA PRO A 21 -3.75 -1.68 15.22
C PRO A 21 -2.64 -0.67 15.53
N LEU A 22 -1.44 -0.81 14.96
CA LEU A 22 -0.38 0.19 15.14
C LEU A 22 -0.77 1.54 14.54
N TRP A 23 -1.38 1.55 13.35
CA TRP A 23 -1.94 2.77 12.76
C TRP A 23 -3.07 3.34 13.61
N ALA A 24 -3.96 2.50 14.14
CA ALA A 24 -5.04 2.91 15.04
C ALA A 24 -4.51 3.53 16.35
N LEU A 25 -3.43 3.00 16.91
CA LEU A 25 -2.76 3.53 18.11
C LEU A 25 -1.95 4.80 17.81
N SER A 26 -1.32 4.84 16.64
CA SER A 26 -0.53 5.98 16.18
C SER A 26 -1.39 7.18 15.80
N TYR A 27 -2.73 7.06 15.81
CA TYR A 27 -3.62 8.09 15.27
C TYR A 27 -3.33 9.47 15.86
N PRO A 28 -2.77 10.39 15.06
CA PRO A 28 -2.55 11.75 15.49
C PRO A 28 -3.84 12.55 15.27
N GLU A 29 -4.08 13.54 16.12
CA GLU A 29 -5.24 14.44 16.14
C GLU A 29 -5.46 15.29 14.87
N THR A 30 -4.68 15.06 13.80
CA THR A 30 -4.61 15.93 12.62
C THR A 30 -5.83 15.82 11.69
N THR A 31 -6.60 14.73 11.74
CA THR A 31 -7.70 14.50 10.79
C THR A 31 -9.03 15.15 11.23
N PHE A 32 -9.17 15.57 12.49
CA PHE A 32 -10.38 16.24 12.99
C PHE A 32 -10.53 17.70 12.53
N ARG A 33 -9.49 18.32 11.96
CA ARG A 33 -9.51 19.75 11.58
C ARG A 33 -10.17 20.05 10.24
N HIS A 34 -10.39 19.05 9.38
CA HIS A 34 -11.02 19.26 8.08
C HIS A 34 -12.23 18.35 7.94
N ASN A 35 -13.40 18.96 7.82
CA ASN A 35 -14.76 18.41 7.68
C ASN A 35 -14.96 17.52 6.41
N LEU A 36 -13.95 16.73 6.05
CA LEU A 36 -13.87 15.89 4.85
C LEU A 36 -14.22 14.45 5.23
N LYS A 37 -14.87 13.73 4.30
CA LYS A 37 -15.37 12.35 4.46
C LYS A 37 -14.29 11.44 5.08
N PRO A 38 -14.35 11.14 6.39
CA PRO A 38 -13.25 10.50 7.12
C PRO A 38 -12.89 9.13 6.55
N TRP A 39 -13.89 8.42 6.03
CA TRP A 39 -13.75 7.09 5.45
C TRP A 39 -12.66 6.99 4.37
N PHE A 40 -12.71 7.84 3.35
CA PHE A 40 -11.77 7.75 2.22
C PHE A 40 -10.33 8.03 2.63
N ILE A 41 -10.12 8.90 3.62
CA ILE A 41 -8.80 9.20 4.15
C ILE A 41 -8.29 7.98 4.92
N TYR A 42 -9.13 7.44 5.81
CA TYR A 42 -8.77 6.31 6.68
C TYR A 42 -8.41 5.06 5.88
N THR A 43 -9.26 4.68 4.94
CA THR A 43 -9.01 3.52 4.09
C THR A 43 -7.82 3.74 3.17
N SER A 44 -7.60 4.96 2.66
CA SER A 44 -6.43 5.27 1.84
C SER A 44 -5.12 5.07 2.62
N GLN A 45 -5.06 5.54 3.87
CA GLN A 45 -3.85 5.42 4.70
C GLN A 45 -3.53 3.96 5.02
N VAL A 46 -4.53 3.20 5.46
CA VAL A 46 -4.37 1.76 5.74
C VAL A 46 -3.94 1.02 4.49
N ALA A 47 -4.58 1.27 3.35
CA ALA A 47 -4.22 0.64 2.09
C ALA A 47 -2.80 1.00 1.64
N GLY A 48 -2.36 2.25 1.82
CA GLY A 48 -0.99 2.67 1.54
C GLY A 48 0.04 1.91 2.37
N ILE A 49 -0.16 1.84 3.69
CA ILE A 49 0.75 1.15 4.62
C ILE A 49 0.79 -0.36 4.33
N MET A 50 -0.38 -1.00 4.25
CA MET A 50 -0.46 -2.44 3.96
C MET A 50 0.12 -2.77 2.58
N GLY A 51 -0.22 -1.96 1.57
CA GLY A 51 0.28 -2.12 0.21
C GLY A 51 1.80 -2.03 0.14
N PHE A 52 2.40 -1.05 0.82
CA PHE A 52 3.86 -0.88 0.86
C PHE A 52 4.57 -2.05 1.57
N ILE A 53 4.04 -2.52 2.70
CA ILE A 53 4.59 -3.70 3.41
C ILE A 53 4.52 -4.93 2.50
N MET A 54 3.36 -5.20 1.90
CA MET A 54 3.19 -6.37 1.03
C MET A 54 4.04 -6.29 -0.24
N TYR A 55 4.21 -5.10 -0.80
CA TYR A 55 5.11 -4.87 -1.94
C TYR A 55 6.57 -5.14 -1.55
N SER A 56 7.01 -4.61 -0.41
CA SER A 56 8.38 -4.84 0.09
C SER A 56 8.64 -6.33 0.34
N LEU A 57 7.68 -7.03 0.96
CA LEU A 57 7.76 -8.48 1.14
C LEU A 57 7.77 -9.24 -0.20
N SER A 58 7.03 -8.77 -1.20
CA SER A 58 7.08 -9.32 -2.55
C SER A 58 8.50 -9.27 -3.14
N LEU A 59 9.20 -8.15 -2.99
CA LEU A 59 10.60 -8.02 -3.43
C LEU A 59 11.52 -8.99 -2.67
N VAL A 60 11.34 -9.12 -1.36
CA VAL A 60 12.11 -10.09 -0.55
C VAL A 60 11.87 -11.53 -1.03
N LEU A 61 10.62 -11.93 -1.29
CA LEU A 61 10.34 -13.27 -1.82
C LEU A 61 10.90 -13.49 -3.24
N SER A 62 11.12 -12.43 -4.02
CA SER A 62 11.71 -12.50 -5.36
C SER A 62 13.21 -12.86 -5.34
N THR A 63 13.90 -12.62 -4.23
CA THR A 63 15.36 -12.89 -4.09
C THR A 63 15.73 -14.37 -4.09
N ARG A 64 14.76 -15.29 -3.95
CA ARG A 64 14.96 -16.76 -3.96
C ARG A 64 16.06 -17.24 -2.99
N VAL A 65 16.18 -16.60 -1.82
CA VAL A 65 17.15 -17.01 -0.81
C VAL A 65 16.77 -18.37 -0.23
N ILE A 66 17.76 -19.26 -0.07
CA ILE A 66 17.60 -20.66 0.36
C ILE A 66 16.82 -20.77 1.69
N TRP A 67 17.11 -19.88 2.66
CA TRP A 67 16.40 -19.89 3.95
C TRP A 67 14.90 -19.60 3.80
N ILE A 68 14.52 -18.73 2.87
CA ILE A 68 13.10 -18.45 2.60
C ILE A 68 12.46 -19.69 1.96
N GLU A 69 13.15 -20.35 1.03
CA GLU A 69 12.67 -21.59 0.44
C GLU A 69 12.42 -22.68 1.50
N ASP A 70 13.35 -22.87 2.43
CA ASP A 70 13.24 -23.84 3.52
C ASP A 70 12.06 -23.56 4.45
N LEU A 71 11.76 -22.27 4.67
CA LEU A 71 10.62 -21.81 5.47
C LEU A 71 9.28 -22.17 4.81
N PHE A 72 9.19 -22.07 3.48
CA PHE A 72 7.99 -22.43 2.72
C PHE A 72 7.92 -23.94 2.40
N GLY A 73 9.06 -24.63 2.43
CA GLY A 73 9.22 -26.02 2.07
C GLY A 73 9.17 -26.24 0.55
N GLY A 74 9.84 -25.37 -0.21
CA GLY A 74 10.03 -25.49 -1.66
C GLY A 74 9.76 -24.20 -2.43
N LEU A 75 10.54 -23.99 -3.50
CA LEU A 75 10.52 -22.77 -4.31
C LEU A 75 9.16 -22.47 -4.96
N ASP A 76 8.44 -23.50 -5.43
CA ASP A 76 7.12 -23.33 -6.05
C ASP A 76 6.12 -22.62 -5.13
N LYS A 77 6.19 -22.91 -3.83
CA LYS A 77 5.30 -22.31 -2.83
C LYS A 77 5.66 -20.86 -2.57
N VAL A 78 6.95 -20.53 -2.54
CA VAL A 78 7.43 -19.14 -2.44
C VAL A 78 6.92 -18.33 -3.63
N TYR A 79 7.02 -18.88 -4.85
CA TYR A 79 6.58 -18.22 -6.06
C TYR A 79 5.06 -17.95 -6.08
N GLN A 80 4.25 -18.94 -5.66
CA GLN A 80 2.80 -18.76 -5.52
C GLN A 80 2.47 -17.64 -4.53
N THR A 81 3.14 -17.60 -3.38
CA THR A 81 2.93 -16.55 -2.38
C THR A 81 3.39 -15.20 -2.90
N HIS A 82 4.57 -15.08 -3.51
CA HIS A 82 5.08 -13.87 -4.16
C HIS A 82 4.06 -13.29 -5.15
N HIS A 83 3.56 -14.11 -6.07
CA HIS A 83 2.57 -13.69 -7.05
C HIS A 83 1.26 -13.21 -6.39
N SER A 84 0.79 -13.91 -5.35
CA SER A 84 -0.41 -13.52 -4.62
C SER A 84 -0.24 -12.19 -3.89
N ILE A 85 0.85 -12.03 -3.12
CA ILE A 85 1.07 -10.80 -2.33
C ILE A 85 1.39 -9.61 -3.24
N GLY A 86 2.09 -9.82 -4.35
CA GLY A 86 2.35 -8.78 -5.34
C GLY A 86 1.07 -8.24 -5.96
N LYS A 87 0.11 -9.12 -6.30
CA LYS A 87 -1.21 -8.70 -6.79
C LYS A 87 -1.98 -7.89 -5.75
N ILE A 88 -2.04 -8.36 -4.51
CA ILE A 88 -2.75 -7.65 -3.43
C ILE A 88 -2.09 -6.29 -3.18
N ALA A 89 -0.75 -6.24 -3.10
CA ALA A 89 0.01 -5.01 -2.92
C ALA A 89 -0.27 -4.00 -4.03
N PHE A 90 -0.29 -4.45 -5.30
CA PHE A 90 -0.61 -3.59 -6.43
C PHE A 90 -1.98 -2.93 -6.28
N PHE A 91 -3.04 -3.70 -5.98
CA PHE A 91 -4.38 -3.14 -5.82
C PHE A 91 -4.49 -2.22 -4.61
N LEU A 92 -3.81 -2.51 -3.50
CA LEU A 92 -3.78 -1.65 -2.31
C LEU A 92 -3.07 -0.31 -2.60
N ILE A 93 -1.91 -0.36 -3.25
CA ILE A 93 -1.15 0.82 -3.65
C ILE A 93 -1.93 1.65 -4.67
N LEU A 94 -2.63 1.02 -5.62
CA LEU A 94 -3.47 1.72 -6.59
C LEU A 94 -4.70 2.34 -5.94
N TYR A 95 -5.32 1.66 -4.99
CA TYR A 95 -6.46 2.18 -4.23
C TYR A 95 -6.10 3.41 -3.41
N HIS A 96 -4.89 3.46 -2.84
CA HIS A 96 -4.43 4.57 -2.00
C HIS A 96 -4.63 5.97 -2.61
N PRO A 97 -4.05 6.33 -3.77
CA PRO A 97 -4.23 7.65 -4.38
C PRO A 97 -5.66 7.86 -4.92
N ILE A 98 -6.33 6.81 -5.38
CA ILE A 98 -7.72 6.90 -5.86
C ILE A 98 -8.66 7.29 -4.72
N ALA A 99 -8.56 6.63 -3.57
CA ALA A 99 -9.33 6.97 -2.38
C ALA A 99 -9.00 8.38 -1.88
N LEU A 100 -7.71 8.76 -1.92
CA LEU A 100 -7.28 10.11 -1.55
C LEU A 100 -7.82 11.19 -2.50
N ALA A 101 -7.96 10.90 -3.79
CA ALA A 101 -8.59 11.80 -4.77
C ALA A 101 -10.12 11.88 -4.56
N ALA A 102 -10.77 10.73 -4.31
CA ALA A 102 -12.22 10.62 -4.14
C ALA A 102 -12.78 11.43 -2.97
N ARG A 103 -11.96 11.74 -1.95
CA ARG A 103 -12.36 12.59 -0.81
C ARG A 103 -12.82 13.99 -1.22
N TRP A 104 -12.40 14.48 -2.39
CA TRP A 104 -12.77 15.78 -2.92
C TRP A 104 -14.07 15.75 -3.74
N VAL A 105 -14.67 14.58 -4.00
CA VAL A 105 -15.89 14.45 -4.81
C VAL A 105 -17.13 14.46 -3.91
N PRO A 106 -18.16 15.29 -4.20
CA PRO A 106 -18.31 16.16 -5.38
C PRO A 106 -17.82 17.61 -5.20
N GLN A 107 -17.22 17.96 -4.06
CA GLN A 107 -16.96 19.35 -3.67
C GLN A 107 -15.96 20.08 -4.59
N ASP A 108 -14.94 19.39 -5.10
CA ASP A 108 -13.87 19.97 -5.92
C ASP A 108 -13.23 18.89 -6.81
N VAL A 109 -13.83 18.70 -7.99
CA VAL A 109 -13.35 17.71 -8.98
C VAL A 109 -11.98 18.10 -9.55
N GLY A 110 -11.66 19.39 -9.62
CA GLY A 110 -10.35 19.86 -10.05
C GLY A 110 -9.22 19.37 -9.15
N LYS A 111 -9.41 19.47 -7.82
CA LYS A 111 -8.47 18.90 -6.85
C LYS A 111 -8.40 17.38 -6.92
N ALA A 112 -9.52 16.69 -7.16
CA ALA A 112 -9.52 15.24 -7.33
C ALA A 112 -8.63 14.82 -8.52
N LEU A 113 -8.73 15.51 -9.65
CA LEU A 113 -7.91 15.24 -10.84
C LEU A 113 -6.43 15.57 -10.59
N GLN A 114 -6.11 16.68 -9.91
CA GLN A 114 -4.73 17.01 -9.54
C GLN A 114 -4.08 15.98 -8.60
N TYR A 115 -4.87 15.31 -7.75
CA TYR A 115 -4.37 14.22 -6.92
C TYR A 115 -4.20 12.90 -7.70
N ALA A 116 -4.98 12.69 -8.76
CA ALA A 116 -4.93 11.48 -9.59
C ALA A 116 -3.87 11.55 -10.70
N PHE A 117 -3.59 12.74 -11.21
CA PHE A 117 -2.66 12.98 -12.31
C PHE A 117 -1.47 13.82 -11.85
N PRO A 118 -0.25 13.54 -12.34
CA PRO A 118 0.95 14.31 -12.01
C PRO A 118 1.00 15.64 -12.78
N THR A 119 -0.12 16.35 -12.89
CA THR A 119 -0.23 17.64 -13.59
C THR A 119 -0.25 18.76 -12.57
N HIS A 120 0.74 19.63 -12.60
CA HIS A 120 0.76 20.82 -11.76
C HIS A 120 -0.08 21.93 -12.39
N HIS A 121 -0.63 22.80 -11.54
CA HIS A 121 -1.28 24.04 -12.01
C HIS A 121 -0.32 24.96 -12.79
N ARG A 122 0.99 24.76 -12.66
CA ARG A 122 2.03 25.47 -13.41
C ARG A 122 2.62 24.54 -14.45
N LEU A 123 2.28 24.78 -15.72
CA LEU A 123 2.88 24.11 -16.88
C LEU A 123 4.42 24.16 -16.87
N ALA A 124 5.00 25.22 -16.30
CA ALA A 124 6.43 25.38 -16.11
C ALA A 124 7.08 24.23 -15.30
N ILE A 125 6.39 23.71 -14.28
CA ILE A 125 6.87 22.58 -13.48
C ILE A 125 6.75 21.28 -14.27
N ASP A 126 5.65 21.09 -14.99
CA ASP A 126 5.41 19.89 -15.79
C ASP A 126 6.34 19.78 -17.01
N LEU A 127 6.80 20.91 -17.56
CA LEU A 127 7.77 20.99 -18.65
C LEU A 127 9.23 20.96 -18.17
N GLY A 128 9.47 20.76 -16.87
CA GLY A 128 10.82 20.68 -16.32
C GLY A 128 11.59 22.00 -16.31
N SER A 129 10.93 23.15 -16.45
CA SER A 129 11.61 24.46 -16.52
C SER A 129 12.28 24.87 -15.20
N TRP A 130 12.10 24.08 -14.13
CA TRP A 130 12.71 24.24 -12.81
C TRP A 130 13.78 23.18 -12.52
N ALA A 131 14.17 22.37 -13.50
CA ALA A 131 15.27 21.40 -13.36
C ALA A 131 16.67 22.05 -13.50
N THR A 132 16.80 23.35 -13.18
CA THR A 132 18.06 24.11 -13.26
C THR A 132 18.66 24.32 -11.88
#